data_AF-A0AAF0PSX2-F1
#
_entry.id   AF-A0AAF0PSX2-F1
#
_cell.length_a   1.000
_cell.length_b   1.000
_cell.length_c   1.000
_cell.angle_alpha   90.00
_cell.angle_beta   90.00
_cell.angle_gamma   90.00
#
_symmetry.space_group_name_H-M   'P 1'
#
loop_
_entity.id
_entity.type
_entity.pdbx_description
1 polymer ?
#
loop_
_entity_poly.entity_id
_entity_poly.type
_entity_poly.pdbx_seq_one_letter_code
_entity_poly.pdbx_strand_id
1 'polypeptide(L)'
;MEENFSLQDLGNAQEAVASYTDFVKRNLADESSLAVAVNNLIALKGPKDVSDGLRKLDKLIEKSDGPEKFQLARGLNLKLSQKPREAIYTNMVLLLLHSNTMDQVYYL
;
A
#
# COMPACT_ATOMS: atom_id res chain seq x y z
N MET A 1 12.68 -13.09 -10.81
CA MET A 1 13.79 -12.33 -10.22
C MET A 1 13.12 -11.18 -9.47
N GLU A 2 12.96 -11.32 -8.16
CA GLU A 2 12.39 -10.26 -7.31
C GLU A 2 13.42 -9.13 -7.25
N GLU A 3 13.15 -8.00 -7.91
CA GLU A 3 13.91 -6.78 -7.67
C GLU A 3 13.64 -6.35 -6.23
N ASN A 4 14.63 -6.57 -5.36
CA ASN A 4 14.62 -6.17 -3.96
C ASN A 4 14.63 -4.65 -3.87
N PHE A 5 13.45 -4.04 -3.82
CA PHE A 5 13.28 -2.65 -3.40
C PHE A 5 13.01 -2.61 -1.89
N SER A 6 14.06 -2.83 -1.11
CA SER A 6 13.99 -2.70 0.34
C SER A 6 13.98 -1.22 0.75
N LEU A 7 13.20 -0.87 1.77
CA LEU A 7 13.09 0.49 2.33
C LEU A 7 14.43 1.08 2.82
N GLN A 8 15.49 0.27 2.93
CA GLN A 8 16.79 0.68 3.44
C GLN A 8 17.73 1.23 2.34
N ASP A 9 17.46 0.95 1.06
CA ASP A 9 18.39 1.28 -0.03
C ASP A 9 18.19 2.68 -0.64
N LEU A 10 17.14 3.41 -0.23
CA LEU A 10 16.79 4.70 -0.79
C LEU A 10 17.23 5.83 0.17
N GLY A 11 18.51 6.20 0.09
CA GLY A 11 19.11 7.31 0.83
C GLY A 11 18.50 8.70 0.58
N ASN A 12 17.46 8.79 -0.27
CA ASN A 12 16.69 10.00 -0.52
C ASN A 12 15.19 9.68 -0.66
N ALA A 13 14.42 9.88 0.42
CA ALA A 13 12.98 9.60 0.45
C ALA A 13 12.18 10.37 -0.63
N GLN A 14 12.63 11.55 -1.05
CA GLN A 14 11.96 12.34 -2.09
C GLN A 14 12.12 11.70 -3.48
N GLU A 15 13.33 11.21 -3.78
CA GLU A 15 13.61 10.50 -5.02
C GLU A 15 12.87 9.16 -5.09
N ALA A 16 12.80 8.45 -3.97
CA ALA A 16 11.98 7.25 -3.85
C ALA A 16 10.50 7.52 -4.13
N VAL A 17 9.94 8.57 -3.53
CA VAL A 17 8.55 8.98 -3.77
C VAL A 17 8.33 9.32 -5.25
N ALA A 18 9.25 10.05 -5.88
CA ALA A 18 9.16 10.37 -7.31
C ALA A 18 9.20 9.11 -8.17
N SER A 19 10.17 8.23 -7.92
CA SER A 19 10.35 6.96 -8.63
C SER A 19 9.11 6.06 -8.53
N TYR A 20 8.61 5.81 -7.32
CA TYR A 20 7.39 5.00 -7.15
C TYR A 20 6.15 5.67 -7.72
N THR A 21 6.06 6.99 -7.65
CA THR A 21 4.95 7.73 -8.28
C THR A 21 4.95 7.54 -9.79
N ASP A 22 6.10 7.65 -10.43
CA ASP A 22 6.23 7.46 -11.87
C ASP A 22 6.02 6.00 -12.27
N PHE A 23 6.52 5.06 -11.47
CA PHE A 23 6.30 3.62 -11.67
C PHE A 23 4.81 3.27 -11.65
N VAL A 24 4.08 3.72 -10.62
CA VAL A 24 2.63 3.48 -10.48
C VAL A 24 1.85 4.17 -11.61
N LYS A 25 2.24 5.38 -12.02
CA LYS A 25 1.57 6.10 -13.12
C LYS A 25 1.73 5.41 -14.47
N ARG A 26 2.91 4.85 -14.74
CA ARG A 26 3.19 4.19 -16.02
C ARG A 26 2.39 2.91 -16.18
N ASN A 27 2.04 2.23 -15.08
CA ASN A 27 1.24 1.00 -15.08
C ASN A 27 1.77 -0.08 -16.03
N LEU A 28 3.10 -0.11 -16.25
CA LEU A 28 3.77 -1.01 -17.19
C LEU A 28 4.25 -2.31 -16.53
N ALA A 29 4.14 -2.41 -15.21
CA ALA A 29 4.63 -3.55 -14.45
C ALA A 29 3.51 -4.57 -14.17
N ASP A 30 3.92 -5.77 -13.79
CA ASP A 30 2.96 -6.77 -13.33
C ASP A 30 2.30 -6.32 -12.02
N GLU A 31 1.12 -6.88 -11.77
CA GLU A 31 0.25 -6.53 -10.64
C GLU A 31 0.95 -6.62 -9.28
N SER A 32 1.86 -7.60 -9.10
CA SER A 32 2.56 -7.80 -7.83
C SER A 32 3.62 -6.71 -7.60
N SER A 33 4.36 -6.34 -8.64
CA SER A 33 5.30 -5.21 -8.59
C SER A 33 4.58 -3.89 -8.34
N LEU A 34 3.41 -3.69 -8.96
CA LEU A 34 2.54 -2.53 -8.69
C LEU A 34 2.07 -2.48 -7.24
N ALA A 35 1.65 -3.62 -6.67
CA ALA A 35 1.21 -3.71 -5.27
C ALA A 35 2.35 -3.33 -4.30
N VAL A 36 3.57 -3.83 -4.55
CA VAL A 36 4.76 -3.49 -3.76
C VAL A 36 5.09 -2.00 -3.86
N ALA A 37 5.09 -1.44 -5.07
CA ALA A 37 5.37 -0.02 -5.29
C ALA A 37 4.33 0.90 -4.61
N VAL A 38 3.04 0.55 -4.70
CA VAL A 38 1.96 1.26 -3.99
C VAL A 38 2.18 1.21 -2.48
N ASN A 39 2.48 0.04 -1.92
CA ASN A 39 2.72 -0.12 -0.50
C ASN A 39 3.92 0.71 -0.01
N ASN A 40 5.03 0.69 -0.77
CA ASN A 40 6.22 1.46 -0.43
C ASN A 40 5.97 2.97 -0.52
N LEU A 41 5.21 3.42 -1.51
CA LEU A 41 4.81 4.83 -1.63
C LEU A 41 3.97 5.28 -0.42
N ILE A 42 3.06 4.42 0.06
CA ILE A 42 2.27 4.68 1.27
C ILE A 42 3.18 4.78 2.50
N ALA A 43 4.11 3.84 2.66
CA ALA A 43 5.05 3.86 3.78
C ALA A 43 5.91 5.14 3.80
N LEU A 44 6.35 5.61 2.63
CA LEU A 44 7.17 6.81 2.49
C LEU A 44 6.38 8.11 2.72
N LYS A 45 5.14 8.19 2.24
CA LYS A 45 4.27 9.36 2.46
C LYS A 45 3.72 9.44 3.88
N GLY A 46 3.53 8.28 4.50
CA GLY A 46 2.92 8.16 5.83
C GLY A 46 1.48 8.68 5.88
N PRO A 47 0.99 9.04 7.08
CA PRO A 47 -0.41 9.44 7.29
C PRO A 47 -0.74 10.85 6.77
N LYS A 48 0.16 11.52 6.03
CA LYS A 48 -0.13 12.84 5.43
C LYS A 48 -1.17 12.77 4.31
N ASP A 49 -1.37 11.58 3.75
CA ASP A 49 -2.20 11.36 2.56
C ASP A 49 -3.10 10.13 2.74
N VAL A 50 -3.76 10.03 3.91
CA VAL A 50 -4.56 8.84 4.29
C VAL A 50 -5.59 8.48 3.23
N SER A 51 -6.34 9.46 2.72
CA SER A 51 -7.39 9.23 1.73
C SER A 51 -6.84 8.71 0.38
N ASP A 52 -5.73 9.27 -0.12
CA ASP A 52 -5.10 8.74 -1.34
C ASP A 52 -4.53 7.35 -1.10
N GLY A 53 -3.90 7.12 0.06
CA GLY A 53 -3.37 5.81 0.47
C GLY A 53 -4.45 4.73 0.49
N LEU A 54 -5.56 4.99 1.19
CA LEU A 54 -6.71 4.07 1.23
C LEU A 54 -7.29 3.83 -0.17
N ARG A 55 -7.48 4.87 -0.99
CA ARG A 55 -7.95 4.73 -2.37
C ARG A 55 -7.02 3.87 -3.24
N LYS A 56 -5.70 3.91 -3.01
CA LYS A 56 -4.77 3.04 -3.74
C LYS A 56 -4.84 1.59 -3.26
N LEU A 57 -4.94 1.38 -1.94
CA LEU A 57 -5.08 0.03 -1.36
C LEU A 57 -6.40 -0.65 -1.75
N ASP A 58 -7.47 0.13 -1.91
CA ASP A 58 -8.77 -0.37 -2.37
C ASP A 58 -8.69 -1.09 -3.72
N LYS A 59 -7.69 -0.76 -4.54
CA LYS A 59 -7.45 -1.43 -5.84
C LYS A 59 -6.72 -2.76 -5.72
N LEU A 60 -6.11 -3.05 -4.58
CA LEU A 60 -5.35 -4.27 -4.32
C LEU A 60 -6.18 -5.34 -3.61
N ILE A 61 -7.37 -4.96 -3.12
CA ILE A 61 -8.25 -5.84 -2.35
C ILE A 61 -9.50 -6.19 -3.15
N GLU A 62 -10.01 -7.38 -2.91
CA GLU A 62 -11.31 -7.83 -3.41
C GLU A 62 -12.25 -8.09 -2.23
N LYS A 63 -13.55 -7.97 -2.50
CA LYS A 63 -14.56 -8.37 -1.52
C LYS A 63 -14.53 -9.89 -1.41
N SER A 64 -14.43 -10.37 -0.18
CA SER A 64 -14.57 -11.80 0.11
C SER A 64 -15.99 -12.06 0.61
N ASP A 65 -16.57 -13.18 0.19
CA ASP A 65 -17.85 -13.69 0.71
C ASP A 65 -17.66 -14.40 2.08
N GLY A 66 -16.43 -14.43 2.62
CA GLY A 66 -16.07 -15.03 3.89
C GLY A 66 -16.14 -14.07 5.09
N PRO A 67 -15.74 -14.52 6.29
CA PRO A 67 -15.72 -13.69 7.50
C PRO A 67 -14.77 -12.48 7.40
N GLU A 68 -13.77 -12.57 6.52
CA GLU A 68 -12.85 -11.48 6.21
C GLU A 68 -13.49 -10.55 5.18
N LYS A 69 -13.92 -9.36 5.61
CA LYS A 69 -14.60 -8.41 4.71
C LYS A 69 -13.73 -7.91 3.54
N PHE A 70 -12.41 -8.02 3.67
CA PHE A 70 -11.44 -7.55 2.68
C PHE A 70 -10.25 -8.52 2.62
N GLN A 71 -9.90 -8.99 1.42
CA GLN A 71 -8.72 -9.81 1.16
C GLN A 71 -7.95 -9.25 -0.02
N LEU A 72 -6.63 -9.45 -0.07
CA LEU A 72 -5.86 -9.17 -1.29
C LEU A 72 -6.45 -9.95 -2.46
N ALA A 73 -6.51 -9.31 -3.63
CA ALA A 73 -6.96 -9.95 -4.85
C ALA A 73 -6.25 -11.30 -5.04
N ARG A 74 -7.00 -12.36 -5.38
CA ARG A 74 -6.46 -13.73 -5.47
C ARG A 74 -5.16 -13.83 -6.26
N GLY A 75 -5.05 -13.08 -7.36
CA GLY A 75 -3.84 -13.00 -8.19
C GLY A 75 -2.62 -12.47 -7.42
N LEU A 76 -2.81 -11.46 -6.58
CA LEU A 76 -1.79 -10.91 -5.69
C LEU A 76 -1.44 -11.87 -4.56
N ASN A 77 -2.45 -12.52 -3.96
CA ASN A 77 -2.23 -13.43 -2.84
C ASN A 77 -1.36 -14.65 -3.23
N LEU A 78 -1.43 -15.08 -4.49
CA LEU A 78 -0.63 -16.17 -5.04
C LEU A 78 0.79 -15.74 -5.48
N LYS A 79 0.94 -14.50 -5.95
CA LYS A 79 2.21 -13.99 -6.50
C LYS A 79 3.11 -13.37 -5.43
N LEU A 80 2.54 -12.75 -4.41
CA LEU A 80 3.30 -12.09 -3.36
C LEU A 80 3.80 -13.10 -2.33
N SER A 81 5.07 -12.97 -1.95
CA SER A 81 5.62 -13.65 -0.79
C SER A 81 4.97 -13.14 0.52
N GLN A 82 5.21 -13.85 1.63
CA GLN A 82 4.58 -13.52 2.92
C GLN A 82 4.86 -12.09 3.39
N LYS A 83 6.11 -11.63 3.31
CA LYS A 83 6.52 -10.32 3.82
C LYS A 83 5.79 -9.13 3.16
N PRO A 84 5.74 -9.00 1.81
CA PRO A 84 4.95 -7.95 1.17
C PRO A 84 3.47 -7.99 1.53
N ARG A 85 2.86 -9.18 1.66
CA ARG A 85 1.45 -9.30 2.06
C ARG A 85 1.22 -8.75 3.45
N GLU A 86 2.05 -9.15 4.42
CA GLU A 86 1.97 -8.67 5.80
C GLU A 86 2.16 -7.14 5.88
N ALA A 87 3.10 -6.59 5.09
CA ALA A 87 3.32 -5.16 5.02
C ALA A 87 2.10 -4.39 4.48
N ILE A 88 1.45 -4.91 3.44
CA ILE A 88 0.23 -4.30 2.87
C ILE A 88 -0.90 -4.31 3.90
N TYR A 89 -1.16 -5.45 4.55
CA TYR A 89 -2.19 -5.54 5.58
C TYR A 89 -1.91 -4.60 6.76
N THR A 90 -0.66 -4.52 7.20
CA THR A 90 -0.24 -3.62 8.29
C THR A 90 -0.48 -2.16 7.93
N ASN A 91 -0.03 -1.72 6.75
CA ASN A 91 -0.24 -0.35 6.29
C ASN A 91 -1.73 0.00 6.12
N MET A 92 -2.54 -0.96 5.66
CA MET A 92 -3.98 -0.79 5.58
C MET A 92 -4.62 -0.55 6.96
N VAL A 93 -4.29 -1.38 7.95
CA VAL A 93 -4.80 -1.21 9.33
C VAL A 93 -4.37 0.12 9.92
N LEU A 94 -3.10 0.52 9.74
CA LEU A 94 -2.61 1.82 10.22
C LEU A 94 -3.36 2.99 9.59
N LEU A 95 -3.57 2.97 8.27
CA LEU A 95 -4.32 4.03 7.59
C LEU A 95 -5.79 4.07 8.02
N LEU A 96 -6.44 2.92 8.23
CA LEU A 96 -7.81 2.85 8.73
C LEU A 96 -7.93 3.37 10.18
N LEU A 97 -6.95 3.07 11.03
CA LEU A 97 -6.88 3.65 12.38
C LEU A 97 -6.67 5.17 12.34
N HIS A 98 -5.82 5.65 11.43
CA HIS A 98 -5.61 7.08 11.20
C HIS A 98 -6.85 7.79 10.62
N SER A 99 -7.62 7.15 9.74
CA SER A 99 -8.86 7.74 9.23
C SER A 99 -9.94 7.80 10.32
N ASN A 100 -10.06 6.75 11.12
CA ASN A 100 -11.04 6.69 12.21
C ASN A 100 -10.74 7.69 13.34
N THR A 101 -9.49 8.11 13.50
CA THR A 101 -9.12 9.19 14.44
C THR A 101 -9.50 10.57 13.93
N MET A 102 -9.70 10.81 12.62
CA MET A 102 -10.19 12.11 12.13
C MET A 102 -11.68 12.35 12.41
N ASP A 103 -12.50 11.30 12.44
CA ASP A 103 -13.93 11.44 12.79
C ASP A 103 -14.15 11.80 14.27
N GLN A 104 -13.11 11.72 15.12
CA GLN A 104 -13.17 12.01 16.55
C GLN A 104 -12.54 13.36 16.96
N VAL A 105 -11.78 14.04 16.09
CA VAL A 105 -10.99 15.23 16.47
C VAL A 105 -11.69 16.56 16.11
N TYR A 106 -13.02 16.56 15.93
CA TYR A 106 -13.80 17.80 15.67
C TYR A 106 -14.56 18.37 16.88
N TYR A 107 -14.24 17.97 18.12
CA TYR A 107 -14.84 18.57 19.31
C TYR A 107 -13.86 18.66 20.48
N LEU A 108 -12.89 19.60 20.44
CA LEU A 108 -12.30 20.22 21.62
C LEU A 108 -11.82 21.64 21.29
#